data_AF-A0A928ZQL7-F1
#
_entry.id   AF-A0A928ZQL7-F1
#
_cell.length_a   1.000
_cell.length_b   1.000
_cell.length_c   1.000
_cell.angle_alpha   90.00
_cell.angle_beta   90.00
_cell.angle_gamma   90.00
#
_symmetry.space_group_name_H-M   'P 1'
#
loop_
_entity.id
_entity.type
_entity.pdbx_description
1 polymer ?
#
loop_
_entity_poly.entity_id
_entity_poly.type
_entity_poly.pdbx_seq_one_letter_code
_entity_poly.pdbx_strand_id
1 'polypeptide(L)'
;MDGSTIAISLKGITQPCQLFNSGAGQYHWFSTIPPERRGLHGEFDYYGLSKRVYRCLNTNVDVALGRLKVRQRGRVVVLSGQVGSPKLLNQVVELALSVEGVDEVETKGVSITETC
;
A
#
# COMPACT_ATOMS: atom_id res chain seq x y z
N MET A 1 11.93 -14.93 41.84
CA MET A 1 10.83 -14.04 41.43
C MET A 1 11.25 -13.38 40.13
N ASP A 2 10.94 -14.03 39.02
CA ASP A 2 11.58 -13.79 37.74
C ASP A 2 10.47 -13.72 36.69
N GLY A 3 9.97 -12.50 36.49
CA GLY A 3 8.86 -12.20 35.60
C GLY A 3 9.27 -12.32 34.14
N SER A 4 9.18 -13.53 33.59
CA SER A 4 9.45 -13.79 32.19
C SER A 4 8.33 -13.21 31.31
N THR A 5 8.50 -11.96 30.85
CA THR A 5 7.55 -11.32 29.92
C THR A 5 7.50 -12.09 28.61
N ILE A 6 6.34 -12.68 28.32
CA ILE A 6 6.12 -13.50 27.14
C ILE A 6 6.06 -12.57 25.91
N ALA A 7 7.15 -12.48 25.16
CA ALA A 7 7.16 -11.81 23.87
C ALA A 7 6.29 -12.62 22.89
N ILE A 8 5.06 -12.17 22.67
CA ILE A 8 4.08 -12.86 21.82
C ILE A 8 4.61 -12.85 20.38
N SER A 9 5.08 -14.00 19.91
CA SER A 9 5.59 -14.15 18.55
C SER A 9 4.43 -14.06 17.57
N LEU A 10 4.21 -12.86 17.01
CA LEU A 10 3.27 -12.62 15.91
C LEU A 10 3.81 -13.21 14.60
N LYS A 11 3.85 -14.54 14.52
CA LYS A 11 3.88 -15.25 13.23
C LYS A 11 2.58 -14.97 12.50
N GLY A 12 2.65 -14.19 11.42
CA GLY A 12 1.60 -14.14 10.41
C GLY A 12 0.79 -12.86 10.34
N ILE A 13 1.41 -11.78 9.84
CA ILE A 13 0.73 -10.89 8.90
C ILE A 13 1.66 -10.74 7.70
N THR A 14 1.50 -11.60 6.70
CA THR A 14 2.15 -11.42 5.41
C THR A 14 1.46 -10.26 4.70
N GLN A 15 1.87 -9.02 4.96
CA GLN A 15 1.37 -7.88 4.18
C GLN A 15 1.74 -8.13 2.72
N PRO A 16 0.78 -8.34 1.80
CA PRO A 16 1.03 -8.93 0.48
C PRO A 16 1.88 -8.05 -0.45
N CYS A 17 2.18 -6.83 -0.01
CA CYS A 17 2.81 -5.78 -0.79
C CYS A 17 4.06 -5.17 -0.14
N GLN A 18 4.51 -5.70 1.01
CA GLN A 18 5.80 -5.32 1.59
C GLN A 18 6.97 -5.99 0.85
N LEU A 19 7.75 -5.19 0.10
CA LEU A 19 9.06 -5.59 -0.39
C LEU A 19 10.15 -4.88 0.41
N PHE A 20 10.44 -5.34 1.63
CA PHE A 20 11.68 -4.94 2.29
C PHE A 20 12.20 -6.01 3.25
N ASN A 21 13.38 -6.55 2.94
CA ASN A 21 14.19 -7.33 3.87
C ASN A 21 15.40 -6.46 4.26
N SER A 22 15.49 -6.06 5.52
CA SER A 22 16.38 -4.98 5.95
C SER A 22 17.82 -5.47 6.21
N GLY A 23 18.71 -5.28 5.24
CA GLY A 23 20.15 -5.46 5.41
C GLY A 23 20.88 -4.17 5.77
N ALA A 24 21.08 -3.93 7.08
CA ALA A 24 22.05 -3.04 7.74
C ALA A 24 22.37 -1.62 7.16
N GLY A 25 22.25 -0.59 8.01
CA GLY A 25 22.86 0.73 7.76
C GLY A 25 22.47 1.82 8.78
N GLN A 26 23.46 2.34 9.52
CA GLN A 26 23.33 3.47 10.46
C GLN A 26 24.09 4.69 9.88
N TYR A 27 23.83 5.97 10.16
CA TYR A 27 22.96 6.67 11.13
C TYR A 27 22.25 7.86 10.40
N HIS A 28 21.88 8.93 11.13
CA HIS A 28 22.21 10.34 10.76
C HIS A 28 21.08 11.32 10.36
N TRP A 29 20.08 11.51 11.22
CA TRP A 29 19.14 12.67 11.35
C TRP A 29 18.27 13.12 10.14
N PHE A 30 18.58 12.74 8.90
CA PHE A 30 17.69 12.85 7.72
C PHE A 30 17.66 11.56 6.88
N SER A 31 18.28 10.48 7.36
CA SER A 31 18.67 9.30 6.57
C SER A 31 17.57 8.29 6.25
N THR A 32 16.29 8.69 6.18
CA THR A 32 15.22 7.78 5.76
C THR A 32 14.30 8.49 4.78
N ILE A 33 14.28 8.00 3.54
CA ILE A 33 13.31 8.42 2.54
C ILE A 33 11.90 8.19 3.14
N PRO A 34 11.06 9.24 3.24
CA PRO A 34 9.71 9.12 3.77
C PRO A 34 8.96 8.00 3.05
N PRO A 35 8.14 7.19 3.73
CA PRO A 35 7.57 6.00 3.13
C PRO A 35 6.70 6.34 1.90
N GLU A 36 6.04 7.49 1.89
CA GLU A 36 5.30 7.97 0.72
C GLU A 36 6.19 8.43 -0.46
N ARG A 37 7.47 8.70 -0.20
CA ARG A 37 8.50 9.06 -1.20
C ARG A 37 9.40 7.89 -1.59
N ARG A 38 9.16 6.68 -1.07
CA ARG A 38 9.98 5.50 -1.37
C ARG A 38 9.57 4.85 -2.69
N GLY A 39 10.50 4.57 -3.58
CA GLY A 39 10.22 3.94 -4.86
C GLY A 39 9.97 2.44 -4.74
N LEU A 40 10.08 1.72 -5.85
CA LEU A 40 9.78 0.27 -5.92
C LEU A 40 10.89 -0.61 -5.35
N HIS A 41 12.10 -0.05 -5.21
CA HIS A 41 13.35 -0.68 -4.80
C HIS A 41 14.03 0.03 -3.60
N GLY A 42 13.36 1.02 -2.99
CA GLY A 42 13.90 1.81 -1.86
C GLY A 42 14.48 3.17 -2.25
N GLU A 43 14.50 3.51 -3.54
CA GLU A 43 14.93 4.80 -4.09
C GLU A 43 14.04 5.98 -3.65
N PHE A 44 14.49 7.23 -3.86
CA PHE A 44 13.60 8.39 -3.72
C PHE A 44 12.77 8.56 -4.99
N ASP A 45 11.45 8.59 -4.85
CA ASP A 45 10.49 8.77 -5.92
C ASP A 45 9.34 9.66 -5.46
N TYR A 46 9.09 10.77 -6.16
CA TYR A 46 8.02 11.70 -5.84
C TYR A 46 6.64 11.02 -5.81
N TYR A 47 6.43 9.99 -6.63
CA TYR A 47 5.20 9.21 -6.77
C TYR A 47 5.33 7.77 -6.23
N GLY A 48 6.35 7.52 -5.40
CA GLY A 48 6.73 6.20 -4.94
C GLY A 48 5.59 5.41 -4.31
N LEU A 49 4.78 6.04 -3.45
CA LEU A 49 3.59 5.42 -2.86
C LEU A 49 2.61 4.93 -3.92
N SER A 50 2.22 5.79 -4.87
CA SER A 50 1.27 5.41 -5.92
C SER A 50 1.78 4.28 -6.81
N LYS A 51 3.09 4.21 -7.07
CA LYS A 51 3.70 3.10 -7.82
C LYS A 51 3.69 1.79 -7.02
N ARG A 52 4.01 1.82 -5.72
CA ARG A 52 3.91 0.63 -4.85
C ARG A 52 2.48 0.12 -4.73
N VAL A 53 1.51 1.03 -4.56
CA VAL A 53 0.07 0.70 -4.52
C VAL A 53 -0.41 0.17 -5.87
N TYR A 54 -0.04 0.80 -6.99
CA TYR A 54 -0.39 0.27 -8.31
C TYR A 54 0.15 -1.15 -8.52
N ARG A 55 1.44 -1.42 -8.20
CA ARG A 55 2.01 -2.78 -8.26
C ARG A 55 1.27 -3.75 -7.32
N CYS A 56 0.97 -3.32 -6.10
CA CYS A 56 0.23 -4.11 -5.11
C CYS A 56 -1.13 -4.58 -5.64
N LEU A 57 -1.92 -3.64 -6.19
CA LEU A 57 -3.20 -3.94 -6.82
C LEU A 57 -3.02 -4.80 -8.08
N ASN A 58 -2.00 -4.54 -8.89
CA ASN A 58 -1.71 -5.30 -10.11
C ASN A 58 -1.36 -6.77 -9.84
N THR A 59 -0.70 -7.06 -8.72
CA THR A 59 -0.34 -8.43 -8.34
C THR A 59 -1.50 -9.21 -7.72
N ASN A 60 -2.43 -8.53 -7.05
CA ASN A 60 -3.48 -9.19 -6.24
C ASN A 60 -4.91 -9.07 -6.82
N VAL A 61 -5.15 -8.13 -7.74
CA VAL A 61 -6.47 -7.83 -8.31
C VAL A 61 -6.34 -7.51 -9.81
N ASP A 62 -6.25 -8.57 -10.61
CA ASP A 62 -6.15 -8.54 -12.07
C ASP A 62 -7.23 -7.64 -12.75
N VAL A 63 -8.43 -7.62 -12.15
CA VAL A 63 -9.64 -7.00 -12.72
C VAL A 63 -9.69 -5.47 -12.62
N ALA A 64 -8.94 -4.84 -11.69
CA ALA A 64 -9.07 -3.39 -11.44
C ALA A 64 -8.31 -2.52 -12.46
N LEU A 65 -7.24 -3.06 -13.04
CA LEU A 65 -6.15 -2.27 -13.65
C LEU A 65 -6.54 -1.50 -14.91
N GLY A 66 -7.43 -2.06 -15.73
CA GLY A 66 -7.83 -1.44 -17.00
C GLY A 66 -8.66 -0.17 -16.83
N ARG A 67 -9.29 0.03 -15.66
CA ARG A 67 -10.22 1.15 -15.42
C ARG A 67 -9.92 1.97 -14.17
N LEU A 68 -9.16 1.44 -13.21
CA LEU A 68 -8.83 2.14 -11.96
C LEU A 68 -7.47 2.84 -12.04
N LYS A 69 -7.46 4.14 -11.78
CA LYS A 69 -6.26 4.99 -11.72
C LYS A 69 -5.89 5.25 -10.27
N VAL A 70 -4.62 5.01 -9.95
CA VAL A 70 -4.01 5.29 -8.64
C VAL A 70 -3.28 6.64 -8.72
N ARG A 71 -3.58 7.55 -7.79
CA ARG A 71 -2.88 8.84 -7.61
C ARG A 71 -2.44 9.00 -6.15
N GLN A 72 -1.53 9.93 -5.89
CA GLN A 72 -0.98 10.21 -4.57
C GLN A 72 -1.13 11.71 -4.23
N ARG A 73 -1.53 12.00 -2.99
CA ARG A 73 -1.52 13.34 -2.38
C ARG A 73 -0.88 13.24 -1.00
N GLY A 74 0.45 13.35 -0.95
CA GLY A 74 1.23 13.07 0.27
C GLY A 74 1.14 11.59 0.63
N ARG A 75 0.58 11.28 1.81
CA ARG A 75 0.32 9.91 2.32
C ARG A 75 -1.10 9.40 1.99
N VAL A 76 -1.92 10.21 1.31
CA VAL A 76 -3.26 9.83 0.83
C VAL A 76 -3.16 9.24 -0.57
N VAL A 77 -3.79 8.09 -0.78
CA VAL A 77 -3.99 7.49 -2.11
C VAL A 77 -5.36 7.92 -2.63
N VAL A 78 -5.41 8.43 -3.87
CA VAL A 78 -6.68 8.80 -4.52
C VAL A 78 -6.95 7.81 -5.64
N LEU A 79 -8.01 7.02 -5.47
CA LEU A 79 -8.51 6.08 -6.46
C LEU A 79 -9.59 6.75 -7.32
N SER A 80 -9.56 6.50 -8.62
CA SER A 80 -10.56 7.01 -9.56
C SER A 80 -10.76 6.09 -10.75
N GLY A 81 -11.97 6.05 -11.32
CA GLY A 81 -12.28 5.17 -12.45
C GLY A 81 -13.51 4.30 -12.21
N GLN A 82 -13.44 3.02 -12.61
CA GLN A 82 -14.56 2.08 -12.47
C GLN A 82 -14.14 0.77 -11.78
N VAL A 83 -15.07 0.17 -11.04
CA VAL A 83 -14.95 -1.17 -10.43
C VAL A 83 -16.25 -1.97 -10.63
N GLY A 84 -16.14 -3.29 -10.80
CA GLY A 84 -17.26 -4.17 -11.12
C GLY A 84 -18.23 -4.47 -9.98
N SER A 85 -17.85 -4.22 -8.71
CA SER A 85 -18.73 -4.43 -7.55
C SER A 85 -18.25 -3.67 -6.31
N PRO A 86 -19.12 -3.44 -5.29
CA PRO A 86 -18.71 -2.89 -4.00
C PRO A 86 -17.70 -3.79 -3.26
N LYS A 87 -17.84 -5.11 -3.39
CA LYS A 87 -16.90 -6.08 -2.78
C LYS A 87 -15.48 -5.92 -3.35
N LEU A 88 -15.37 -5.73 -4.68
CA LEU A 88 -14.09 -5.48 -5.33
C LEU A 88 -13.47 -4.15 -4.86
N LEU A 89 -14.29 -3.11 -4.67
CA LEU A 89 -13.82 -1.82 -4.14
C LEU A 89 -13.23 -1.97 -2.73
N ASN A 90 -13.91 -2.67 -1.84
CA ASN A 90 -13.42 -2.91 -0.47
C ASN A 90 -12.10 -3.67 -0.48
N GLN A 91 -11.99 -4.75 -1.25
CA GLN A 91 -10.75 -5.52 -1.38
C GLN A 91 -9.58 -4.66 -1.93
N VAL A 92 -9.86 -3.78 -2.90
CA VAL A 92 -8.87 -2.83 -3.43
C VAL A 92 -8.44 -1.81 -2.37
N VAL A 93 -9.36 -1.29 -1.56
CA VAL A 93 -9.06 -0.36 -0.46
C VAL A 93 -8.22 -1.03 0.62
N GLU A 94 -8.58 -2.24 1.05
CA GLU A 94 -7.83 -3.04 2.03
C GLU A 94 -6.39 -3.32 1.55
N LEU A 95 -6.23 -3.71 0.28
CA LEU A 95 -4.91 -3.92 -0.31
C LEU A 95 -4.09 -2.63 -0.40
N ALA A 96 -4.71 -1.51 -0.77
CA ALA A 96 -4.03 -0.21 -0.81
C ALA A 96 -3.59 0.24 0.60
N LEU A 97 -4.44 0.08 1.62
CA LEU A 97 -4.10 0.35 3.02
C LEU A 97 -3.02 -0.58 3.58
N SER A 98 -2.84 -1.78 3.00
CA SER A 98 -1.75 -2.70 3.39
C SER A 98 -0.35 -2.24 2.95
N VAL A 99 -0.25 -1.20 2.13
CA VAL A 99 1.03 -0.66 1.66
C VAL A 99 1.60 0.34 2.66
N GLU A 100 2.84 0.12 3.11
CA GLU A 100 3.60 1.04 3.97
C GLU A 100 3.45 2.50 3.53
N GLY A 101 3.14 3.42 4.44
CA GLY A 101 3.07 4.86 4.14
C GLY A 101 1.76 5.37 3.51
N VAL A 102 0.76 4.50 3.33
CA VAL A 102 -0.63 4.93 3.09
C VAL A 102 -1.28 5.22 4.45
N ASP A 103 -1.79 6.43 4.63
CA ASP A 103 -2.62 6.79 5.81
C ASP A 103 -4.12 6.72 5.49
N GLU A 104 -4.51 7.04 4.25
CA GLU A 104 -5.90 7.14 3.82
C GLU A 104 -6.04 6.78 2.33
N VAL A 105 -7.21 6.24 1.96
CA VAL A 105 -7.59 5.95 0.57
C VAL A 105 -8.90 6.67 0.22
N GLU A 106 -8.84 7.67 -0.66
CA GLU A 106 -10.00 8.36 -1.19
C GLU A 106 -10.60 7.59 -2.38
N THR A 107 -11.87 7.20 -2.28
CA THR A 107 -12.61 6.48 -3.34
C THR A 107 -13.67 7.33 -4.06
N LYS A 108 -13.79 8.63 -3.73
CA LYS A 108 -14.81 9.54 -4.29
C LYS A 108 -14.79 9.65 -5.82
N GLY A 109 -13.68 9.34 -6.47
CA GLY A 109 -13.55 9.31 -7.93
C GLY A 109 -13.87 7.97 -8.59
N VAL A 110 -14.31 6.96 -7.82
CA VAL A 110 -14.60 5.60 -8.30
C VAL A 110 -16.10 5.41 -8.47
N SER A 111 -16.52 5.06 -9.68
CA SER A 111 -17.88 4.61 -9.98
C SER A 111 -17.94 3.09 -9.90
N ILE A 112 -19.00 2.56 -9.29
CA ILE A 112 -19.34 1.14 -9.39
C ILE A 112 -20.14 0.96 -10.68
N THR A 113 -19.70 0.06 -11.54
CA THR A 113 -20.38 -0.27 -12.80
C THR A 113 -20.50 -1.77 -12.84
N GLU A 114 -21.67 -2.28 -12.51
CA GLU A 114 -21.96 -3.71 -12.56
C GLU A 114 -21.75 -4.20 -14.01
N THR A 115 -20.71 -5.01 -14.20
CA THR A 115 -20.53 -5.79 -15.42
C THR A 115 -21.41 -7.03 -15.28
N CYS A 116 -22.57 -6.99 -15.93
CA CYS A 116 -23.49 -8.11 -16.10
C CYS A 116 -22.81 -9.32 -16.76
#